data_AF-A0A0P7HCG6-F1
#
_entry.id   AF-A0A0P7HCG6-F1
#
_cell.length_a   1.000
_cell.length_b   1.000
_cell.length_c   1.000
_cell.angle_alpha   90.00
_cell.angle_beta   90.00
_cell.angle_gamma   90.00
#
_symmetry.space_group_name_H-M   'P 1'
#
loop_
_entity.id
_entity.type
_entity.pdbx_description
1 polymer ?
#
loop_
_entity_poly.entity_id
_entity_poly.type
_entity_poly.pdbx_seq_one_letter_code
_entity_poly.pdbx_strand_id
1 'polypeptide(L)'
;MGPAARLRAFREHVIPLDSAPLCDRTAPEGPRTSPPALARSLADASLVGLGEATHGTRECFEHKDRLIRSLVTECGVRTVAFEVDAAAATVLDAFVRDGSALSTASADAAAALAELDMWQWRTESVRDLLEWLEAFNTGRALSAQVRNAPSVDHA
;
A
#
# COMPACT_ATOMS: atom_id res chain seq x y z
N MET A 1 13.39 35.18 1.30
CA MET A 1 14.27 33.99 1.47
C MET A 1 14.76 33.57 0.10
N GLY A 2 16.08 33.54 -0.14
CA GLY A 2 16.65 33.11 -1.43
C GLY A 2 16.67 31.59 -1.62
N PRO A 3 16.92 31.07 -2.84
CA PRO A 3 16.89 29.64 -3.15
C PRO A 3 17.77 28.76 -2.25
N ALA A 4 18.99 29.22 -1.91
CA ALA A 4 19.91 28.48 -1.04
C ALA A 4 19.36 28.32 0.39
N ALA A 5 18.72 29.35 0.92
CA ALA A 5 18.10 29.29 2.23
C ALA A 5 16.89 28.35 2.27
N ARG A 6 16.09 28.28 1.17
CA ARG A 6 15.00 27.30 1.03
C ARG A 6 15.53 25.86 0.99
N LEU A 7 16.59 25.60 0.22
CA LEU A 7 17.19 24.26 0.15
C LEU A 7 17.79 23.83 1.50
N ARG A 8 18.43 24.75 2.22
CA ARG A 8 18.92 24.48 3.58
C ARG A 8 17.78 24.12 4.51
N ALA A 9 16.71 24.92 4.53
CA ALA A 9 15.55 24.65 5.34
C ALA A 9 14.92 23.28 5.01
N PHE A 10 14.82 22.93 3.73
CA PHE A 10 14.33 21.61 3.30
C PHE A 10 15.21 20.48 3.88
N ARG A 11 16.53 20.55 3.71
CA ARG A 11 17.46 19.53 4.22
C ARG A 11 17.41 19.36 5.74
N GLU A 12 17.12 20.42 6.48
CA GLU A 12 17.04 20.40 7.95
C GLU A 12 15.75 19.77 8.48
N HIS A 13 14.69 19.71 7.67
CA HIS A 13 13.34 19.28 8.12
C HIS A 13 12.80 18.03 7.41
N VAL A 14 13.53 17.48 6.44
CA VAL A 14 13.12 16.24 5.76
C VAL A 14 13.34 15.02 6.64
N ILE A 15 12.39 14.09 6.59
CA ILE A 15 12.59 12.73 7.08
C ILE A 15 13.21 11.95 5.90
N PRO A 16 14.49 11.53 5.98
CA PRO A 16 15.10 10.76 4.91
C PRO A 16 14.39 9.39 4.82
N LEU A 17 14.09 8.98 3.59
CA LEU A 17 13.62 7.64 3.30
C LEU A 17 14.83 6.75 3.03
N ASP A 18 14.78 5.51 3.49
CA ASP A 18 15.87 4.56 3.25
C ASP A 18 16.01 4.28 1.75
N SER A 19 17.23 4.45 1.24
CA SER A 19 17.61 4.23 -0.16
C SER A 19 17.95 2.77 -0.47
N ALA A 20 17.88 1.87 0.51
CA ALA A 20 18.08 0.44 0.29
C ALA A 20 17.15 -0.05 -0.85
N PRO A 21 17.70 -0.80 -1.83
CA PRO A 21 16.94 -1.21 -3.02
C PRO A 21 15.62 -1.84 -2.59
N LEU A 22 14.56 -1.26 -3.13
CA LEU A 22 13.20 -1.44 -2.68
C LEU A 22 12.68 -2.87 -2.92
N CYS A 23 13.29 -3.56 -3.89
CA CYS A 23 13.11 -4.97 -4.17
C CYS A 23 14.39 -5.53 -4.82
N ASP A 24 15.42 -5.76 -4.00
CA ASP A 24 16.46 -6.74 -4.30
C ASP A 24 16.10 -8.04 -3.57
N ARG A 25 15.52 -8.99 -4.32
CA ARG A 25 15.13 -10.32 -3.81
C ARG A 25 16.32 -11.18 -3.37
N THR A 26 17.55 -10.75 -3.63
CA THR A 26 18.79 -11.43 -3.22
C THR A 26 19.40 -10.86 -1.95
N ALA A 27 18.95 -9.69 -1.50
CA ALA A 27 19.35 -9.12 -0.22
C ALA A 27 18.55 -9.76 0.93
N PRO A 28 19.16 -10.01 2.10
CA PRO A 28 18.43 -10.42 3.29
C PRO A 28 17.35 -9.37 3.58
N GLU A 29 16.12 -9.80 3.80
CA GLU A 29 14.90 -8.97 3.85
C GLU A 29 15.17 -7.59 4.48
N GLY A 30 15.36 -6.57 3.63
CA GLY A 30 15.40 -5.19 4.09
C GLY A 30 14.06 -4.80 4.71
N PRO A 31 13.99 -3.74 5.52
CA PRO A 31 12.74 -3.33 6.14
C PRO A 31 11.67 -3.14 5.07
N ARG A 32 10.62 -3.97 5.10
CA ARG A 32 9.42 -3.80 4.28
C ARG A 32 8.50 -2.70 4.82
N THR A 33 8.98 -1.90 5.77
CA THR A 33 8.26 -0.80 6.40
C THR A 33 8.99 0.51 6.14
N SER A 34 8.24 1.60 6.05
CA SER A 34 8.76 2.97 6.01
C SER A 34 9.44 3.31 7.34
N PRO A 35 10.31 4.36 7.35
CA PRO A 35 10.86 4.87 8.59
C PRO A 35 9.75 5.14 9.61
N PRO A 36 9.84 4.61 10.84
CA PRO A 36 8.77 4.74 11.83
C PRO A 36 8.41 6.21 12.15
N ALA A 37 9.34 7.14 11.96
CA ALA A 37 9.09 8.57 12.11
C ALA A 37 8.02 9.09 11.12
N LEU A 38 8.02 8.61 9.88
CA LEU A 38 7.03 9.00 8.88
C LEU A 38 5.64 8.42 9.23
N ALA A 39 5.56 7.12 9.50
CA ALA A 39 4.28 6.48 9.87
C ALA A 39 3.66 7.12 11.11
N ARG A 40 4.46 7.35 12.17
CA ARG A 40 3.98 8.03 13.39
C ARG A 40 3.53 9.46 13.15
N SER A 41 4.14 10.19 12.22
CA SER A 41 3.69 11.55 11.89
C SER A 41 2.27 11.59 11.31
N LEU A 42 1.77 10.44 10.83
CA LEU A 42 0.44 10.26 10.26
C LEU A 42 -0.54 9.55 11.21
N ALA A 43 -0.10 9.11 12.40
CA ALA A 43 -0.88 8.22 13.25
C ALA A 43 -2.19 8.85 13.81
N ASP A 44 -2.21 10.16 14.03
CA ASP A 44 -3.38 10.88 14.54
C ASP A 44 -4.39 11.25 13.43
N ALA A 45 -4.05 11.02 12.16
CA ALA A 45 -4.93 11.34 11.04
C ALA A 45 -6.04 10.31 10.91
N SER A 46 -7.29 10.76 10.78
CA SER A 46 -8.43 9.87 10.51
C SER A 46 -8.45 9.33 9.07
N LEU A 47 -7.76 10.01 8.15
CA LEU A 47 -7.64 9.63 6.75
C LEU A 47 -6.27 10.08 6.22
N VAL A 48 -5.58 9.18 5.51
CA VAL A 48 -4.29 9.46 4.86
C VAL A 48 -4.44 9.22 3.36
N GLY A 49 -4.27 10.27 2.56
CA GLY A 49 -4.23 10.18 1.10
C GLY A 49 -2.82 9.89 0.59
N LEU A 50 -2.65 8.83 -0.20
CA LEU A 50 -1.35 8.43 -0.77
C LEU A 50 -1.33 8.64 -2.30
N GLY A 51 -1.02 9.87 -2.70
CA GLY A 51 -0.83 10.23 -4.10
C GLY A 51 0.45 9.64 -4.69
N GLU A 52 0.55 9.70 -6.02
CA GLU A 52 1.74 9.34 -6.78
C GLU A 52 2.02 10.38 -7.85
N ALA A 53 3.30 10.57 -8.19
CA ALA A 53 3.69 11.55 -9.20
C ALA A 53 3.30 11.08 -10.61
N THR A 54 3.30 9.76 -10.85
CA THR A 54 2.86 9.11 -12.08
C THR A 54 2.30 7.72 -11.78
N HIS A 55 1.48 7.19 -12.69
CA HIS A 55 0.93 5.83 -12.64
C HIS A 55 1.89 4.71 -13.05
N GLY A 56 3.14 5.02 -13.42
CA GLY A 56 4.10 4.04 -13.96
C GLY A 56 5.46 4.03 -13.27
N THR A 57 5.66 4.87 -12.24
CA THR A 57 6.93 4.93 -11.51
C THR A 57 6.98 3.85 -10.45
N ARG A 58 7.86 2.87 -10.65
CA ARG A 58 8.07 1.73 -9.74
C ARG A 58 8.28 2.17 -8.29
N GLU A 59 9.13 3.17 -8.07
CA GLU A 59 9.51 3.67 -6.76
C GLU A 59 8.32 4.27 -6.00
N CYS A 60 7.34 4.86 -6.71
CA CYS A 60 6.11 5.36 -6.09
C CYS A 60 5.31 4.21 -5.45
N PHE A 61 5.14 3.10 -6.16
CA PHE A 61 4.41 1.93 -5.64
C PHE A 61 5.18 1.23 -4.52
N GLU A 62 6.49 1.08 -4.65
CA GLU A 62 7.33 0.49 -3.60
C GLU A 62 7.33 1.31 -2.31
N HIS A 63 7.34 2.64 -2.40
CA HIS A 63 7.22 3.51 -1.23
C HIS A 63 5.83 3.44 -0.59
N LYS A 64 4.77 3.39 -1.40
CA LYS A 64 3.40 3.22 -0.92
C LYS A 64 3.21 1.89 -0.20
N ASP A 65 3.72 0.79 -0.76
CA ASP A 65 3.71 -0.54 -0.11
C ASP A 65 4.32 -0.48 1.30
N ARG A 66 5.55 0.03 1.42
CA ARG A 66 6.23 0.17 2.72
C ARG A 66 5.46 1.02 3.71
N LEU A 67 4.89 2.13 3.25
CA LEU A 67 4.15 3.04 4.12
C LEU A 67 2.84 2.40 4.59
N ILE A 68 2.10 1.75 3.70
CA ILE A 68 0.87 1.03 4.04
C ILE A 68 1.15 -0.06 5.07
N ARG A 69 2.19 -0.87 4.87
CA ARG A 69 2.60 -1.90 5.85
C ARG A 69 2.85 -1.29 7.23
N SER A 70 3.56 -0.17 7.29
CA SER A 70 3.87 0.53 8.55
C SER A 70 2.62 1.10 9.22
N LEU A 71 1.71 1.70 8.44
CA LEU A 71 0.46 2.24 8.97
C LEU A 71 -0.43 1.11 9.52
N VAL A 72 -0.45 -0.05 8.86
CA VAL A 72 -1.20 -1.23 9.32
C VAL A 72 -0.59 -1.82 10.59
N THR A 73 0.73 -2.02 10.64
CA THR A 73 1.40 -2.70 11.76
C THR A 73 1.64 -1.80 12.97
N GLU A 74 2.02 -0.54 12.75
CA GLU A 74 2.44 0.39 13.82
C GLU A 74 1.32 1.36 14.21
N CYS A 75 0.48 1.79 13.26
CA CYS A 75 -0.56 2.80 13.50
C CYS A 75 -1.98 2.21 13.56
N GLY A 76 -2.12 0.89 13.38
CA GLY A 76 -3.40 0.20 13.51
C GLY A 76 -4.40 0.53 12.40
N VAL A 77 -3.95 0.98 11.23
CA VAL A 77 -4.82 1.15 10.05
C VAL A 77 -5.41 -0.21 9.64
N ARG A 78 -6.73 -0.24 9.42
CA ARG A 78 -7.48 -1.45 9.03
C ARG A 78 -8.30 -1.28 7.75
N THR A 79 -8.12 -0.18 7.05
CA THR A 79 -8.81 0.09 5.79
C THR A 79 -7.81 0.71 4.83
N VAL A 80 -7.62 0.03 3.70
CA VAL A 80 -6.85 0.53 2.56
C VAL A 80 -7.86 0.73 1.44
N ALA A 81 -7.75 1.80 0.67
CA ALA A 81 -8.63 2.05 -0.47
C ALA A 81 -7.75 2.34 -1.68
N PHE A 82 -7.96 1.59 -2.76
CA PHE A 82 -7.32 1.85 -4.04
C PHE A 82 -8.18 2.81 -4.87
N GLU A 83 -7.56 3.59 -5.76
CA GLU A 83 -8.26 4.42 -6.74
C GLU A 83 -8.78 3.50 -7.87
N VAL A 84 -9.92 2.87 -7.60
CA VAL A 84 -10.56 1.85 -8.42
C VAL A 84 -12.09 1.99 -8.35
N ASP A 85 -12.80 1.46 -9.36
CA ASP A 85 -14.26 1.37 -9.33
C ASP A 85 -14.78 0.37 -8.26
N ALA A 86 -16.10 0.35 -8.04
CA ALA A 86 -16.72 -0.48 -7.01
C ALA A 86 -16.59 -1.99 -7.26
N ALA A 87 -16.62 -2.43 -8.52
CA ALA A 87 -16.46 -3.83 -8.86
C ALA A 87 -15.04 -4.30 -8.56
N ALA A 88 -14.05 -3.52 -9.01
CA ALA A 88 -12.63 -3.70 -8.71
C ALA A 88 -12.36 -3.71 -7.19
N ALA A 89 -12.93 -2.76 -6.45
CA ALA A 89 -12.78 -2.69 -5.00
C ALA A 89 -13.33 -3.95 -4.30
N THR A 90 -14.43 -4.50 -4.80
CA THR A 90 -15.04 -5.73 -4.27
C THR A 90 -14.15 -6.94 -4.50
N VAL A 91 -13.56 -7.07 -5.70
CA VAL A 91 -12.59 -8.13 -6.03
C VAL A 91 -11.37 -8.06 -5.11
N LEU A 92 -10.83 -6.86 -4.90
CA LEU A 92 -9.67 -6.65 -4.02
C LEU A 92 -10.00 -6.93 -2.55
N ASP A 93 -11.19 -6.54 -2.05
CA ASP A 93 -11.58 -6.85 -0.66
C ASP A 93 -11.76 -8.35 -0.45
N ALA A 94 -12.42 -9.03 -1.40
CA ALA A 94 -12.60 -10.47 -1.36
C ALA A 94 -11.25 -11.21 -1.32
N PHE A 95 -10.28 -10.77 -2.13
CA PHE A 95 -8.92 -11.30 -2.10
C PHE A 95 -8.24 -11.06 -0.74
N VAL A 96 -8.23 -9.81 -0.25
CA VAL A 96 -7.56 -9.45 1.01
C VAL A 96 -8.15 -10.18 2.22
N ARG A 97 -9.46 -10.46 2.22
CA ARG A 97 -10.14 -11.08 3.37
C ARG A 97 -10.01 -12.59 3.41
N ASP A 98 -10.26 -13.25 2.28
CA ASP A 98 -10.52 -14.68 2.25
C ASP A 98 -9.57 -15.46 1.32
N GLY A 99 -8.74 -14.78 0.50
CA GLY A 99 -7.74 -15.36 -0.42
C GLY A 99 -8.27 -16.32 -1.50
N SER A 100 -9.48 -16.83 -1.31
CA SER A 100 -10.10 -18.00 -1.94
C SER A 100 -11.51 -17.70 -2.48
N ALA A 101 -12.01 -16.47 -2.26
CA ALA A 101 -13.34 -16.03 -2.69
C ALA A 101 -13.45 -15.79 -4.20
N LEU A 102 -12.35 -15.86 -4.95
CA LEU A 102 -12.38 -15.80 -6.42
C LEU A 102 -12.65 -17.20 -6.97
N SER A 103 -13.86 -17.40 -7.52
CA SER A 103 -14.30 -18.70 -8.08
C SER A 103 -13.63 -19.04 -9.43
N THR A 104 -12.60 -18.30 -9.83
CA THR A 104 -11.92 -18.35 -11.12
C THR A 104 -10.47 -18.80 -10.97
N ALA A 105 -10.24 -20.11 -10.77
CA ALA A 105 -8.98 -20.86 -11.03
C ALA A 105 -7.59 -20.24 -10.69
N SER A 106 -7.48 -19.15 -9.94
CA SER A 106 -6.23 -18.51 -9.57
C SER A 106 -6.41 -17.75 -8.26
N ALA A 107 -6.06 -18.43 -7.15
CA ALA A 107 -6.09 -17.89 -5.80
C ALA A 107 -4.91 -16.95 -5.50
N ASP A 108 -4.42 -16.22 -6.51
CA ASP A 108 -3.25 -15.36 -6.40
C ASP A 108 -3.56 -13.90 -6.73
N ALA A 109 -2.76 -12.99 -6.16
CA ALA A 109 -2.98 -11.55 -6.32
C ALA A 109 -2.83 -11.09 -7.78
N ALA A 110 -2.05 -11.81 -8.60
CA ALA A 110 -1.86 -11.49 -10.00
C ALA A 110 -3.16 -11.65 -10.80
N ALA A 111 -3.95 -12.68 -10.52
CA ALA A 111 -5.26 -12.86 -11.13
C ALA A 111 -6.28 -11.82 -10.67
N ALA A 112 -6.33 -11.52 -9.37
CA ALA A 112 -7.19 -10.44 -8.85
C ALA A 112 -6.88 -9.10 -9.53
N LEU A 113 -5.60 -8.80 -9.75
CA LEU A 113 -5.15 -7.61 -10.49
C LEU A 113 -5.45 -7.68 -11.99
N ALA A 114 -5.52 -8.87 -12.57
CA ALA A 114 -5.86 -9.04 -13.99
C ALA A 114 -7.34 -8.80 -14.28
N GLU A 115 -8.21 -8.94 -13.27
CA GLU A 115 -9.63 -8.60 -13.36
C GLU A 115 -9.87 -7.08 -13.30
N LEU A 116 -8.88 -6.31 -12.83
CA LEU A 116 -8.93 -4.86 -12.87
C LEU A 116 -8.63 -4.40 -14.31
N ASP A 117 -9.56 -3.73 -14.97
CA ASP A 117 -9.35 -3.09 -16.28
C ASP A 117 -8.48 -1.80 -16.15
N MET A 118 -7.43 -1.88 -15.33
CA MET A 118 -6.55 -0.78 -14.93
C MET A 118 -5.10 -1.26 -14.82
N TRP A 119 -4.32 -0.95 -15.85
CA TRP A 119 -2.93 -1.39 -15.98
C TRP A 119 -2.01 -0.85 -14.87
N GLN A 120 -2.34 0.30 -14.29
CA GLN A 120 -1.55 1.00 -13.26
C GLN A 120 -1.33 0.13 -12.01
N TRP A 121 -2.30 -0.73 -11.70
CA TRP A 121 -2.26 -1.60 -10.53
C TRP A 121 -1.59 -2.94 -10.79
N ARG A 122 -1.33 -3.30 -12.07
CA ARG A 122 -0.72 -4.58 -12.47
C ARG A 122 0.80 -4.54 -12.32
N THR A 123 1.27 -4.24 -11.11
CA THR A 123 2.68 -4.13 -10.75
C THR A 123 3.09 -5.18 -9.72
N GLU A 124 4.38 -5.50 -9.66
CA GLU A 124 4.92 -6.40 -8.64
C GLU A 124 4.65 -5.85 -7.23
N SER A 125 4.85 -4.56 -6.99
CA SER A 125 4.67 -3.95 -5.67
C SER A 125 3.22 -4.02 -5.16
N VAL A 126 2.24 -3.84 -6.05
CA VAL A 126 0.82 -3.94 -5.66
C VAL A 126 0.43 -5.40 -5.42
N ARG A 127 0.90 -6.34 -6.25
CA ARG A 127 0.72 -7.78 -6.01
C ARG A 127 1.28 -8.17 -4.64
N ASP A 128 2.53 -7.81 -4.36
CA ASP A 128 3.23 -8.16 -3.12
C ASP A 128 2.57 -7.51 -1.89
N LEU A 129 1.98 -6.32 -2.05
CA LEU A 129 1.17 -5.67 -1.00
C LEU A 129 -0.11 -6.46 -0.73
N LEU A 130 -0.84 -6.87 -1.77
CA LEU A 130 -2.09 -7.63 -1.62
C LEU A 130 -1.85 -8.98 -0.95
N GLU A 131 -0.82 -9.72 -1.40
CA GLU A 131 -0.41 -10.98 -0.77
C GLU A 131 -0.04 -10.78 0.70
N TRP A 132 0.66 -9.69 1.03
CA TRP A 132 0.98 -9.38 2.41
C TRP A 132 -0.25 -9.02 3.26
N LEU A 133 -1.25 -8.32 2.70
CA LEU A 133 -2.49 -7.97 3.40
C LEU A 133 -3.34 -9.22 3.70
N GLU A 134 -3.44 -10.13 2.74
CA GLU A 134 -4.09 -11.44 2.92
C GLU A 134 -3.36 -12.25 4.01
N ALA A 135 -2.03 -12.36 3.92
CA ALA A 135 -1.22 -13.04 4.93
C ALA A 135 -1.30 -12.37 6.31
N PHE A 136 -1.40 -11.03 6.35
CA PHE A 136 -1.62 -10.29 7.59
C PHE A 136 -2.97 -10.66 8.21
N ASN A 137 -4.03 -10.84 7.41
CA ASN A 137 -5.37 -11.18 7.90
C ASN A 137 -5.52 -12.62 8.40
N THR A 138 -4.72 -13.53 7.87
CA THR A 138 -4.77 -14.97 8.22
C THR A 138 -4.67 -15.18 9.73
N GLY A 139 -5.68 -15.88 10.29
CA GLY A 139 -5.75 -16.22 11.72
C GLY A 139 -6.09 -15.06 12.66
N ARG A 140 -6.36 -13.85 12.15
CA ARG A 140 -6.80 -12.70 12.96
C ARG A 140 -8.32 -12.66 13.09
N ALA A 141 -8.81 -12.14 14.22
CA ALA A 141 -10.23 -11.82 14.39
C ALA A 141 -10.68 -10.75 13.39
N LEU A 142 -11.95 -10.75 12.99
CA LEU A 142 -12.50 -9.80 12.00
C LEU A 142 -12.24 -8.33 12.34
N SER A 143 -12.27 -7.95 13.62
CA SER A 143 -11.96 -6.58 14.09
C SER A 143 -10.48 -6.20 13.94
N ALA A 144 -9.61 -7.19 13.79
CA ALA A 144 -8.17 -7.07 13.64
C ALA A 144 -7.69 -7.18 12.18
N GLN A 145 -8.57 -7.58 11.25
CA GLN A 145 -8.26 -7.69 9.83
C GLN A 145 -8.26 -6.32 9.15
N VAL A 146 -7.43 -6.19 8.11
CA VAL A 146 -7.49 -5.13 7.12
C VAL A 146 -8.54 -5.47 6.07
N ARG A 147 -9.31 -4.48 5.64
CA ARG A 147 -10.22 -4.60 4.50
C ARG A 147 -9.81 -3.63 3.40
N ASN A 148 -10.15 -3.95 2.16
CA ASN A 148 -10.21 -2.93 1.12
C ASN A 148 -11.55 -2.18 1.26
N ALA A 149 -11.54 -0.85 1.26
CA ALA A 149 -12.80 -0.10 1.30
C ALA A 149 -13.61 -0.40 0.04
N PRO A 150 -14.92 -0.69 0.13
CA PRO A 150 -15.77 -0.69 -1.05
C PRO A 150 -15.73 0.72 -1.65
N SER A 151 -15.59 0.81 -2.97
CA SER A 151 -15.73 2.11 -3.64
C SER A 151 -17.14 2.62 -3.37
N VAL A 152 -17.24 3.87 -2.92
CA VAL A 152 -18.54 4.55 -2.90
C VAL A 152 -18.84 4.94 -4.33
N ASP A 153 -19.87 4.33 -4.92
CA ASP A 153 -20.35 4.76 -6.24
C ASP A 153 -20.53 6.28 -6.19
N HIS A 154 -19.89 6.99 -7.12
CA HIS A 154 -20.22 8.38 -7.39
C HIS A 154 -21.64 8.39 -7.96
N ALA A 155 -22.62 8.60 -7.08
CA ALA A 155 -23.96 9.06 -7.46
C ALA A 155 -23.92 10.50 -7.94
#